data_AF-F7YUI2-F1
#
_entry.id   AF-F7YUI2-F1
#
_cell.length_a   1.000
_cell.length_b   1.000
_cell.length_c   1.000
_cell.angle_alpha   90.00
_cell.angle_beta   90.00
_cell.angle_gamma   90.00
#
_symmetry.space_group_name_H-M   'P 1'
#
loop_
_entity.id
_entity.type
_entity.pdbx_description
1 polymer ?
#
loop_
_entity_poly.entity_id
_entity_poly.type
_entity_poly.pdbx_seq_one_letter_code
_entity_poly.pdbx_strand_id
1 'polypeptide(L)'
;MIIGDEGRFQGGRSILKTKDGNYLVSGFSSPGGYSSDFYVVKINSTGEIIWSKTCSSEMAIAETMVDAKAIETDDGKYIIFGGGTSKENFDYVLIAMKLDSNGNKLFERMYELNLSGPGAITKAHD
;
A
#
# COMPACT_ATOMS: atom_id res chain seq x y z
N MET A 1 -4.42 -17.46 -6.92
CA MET A 1 -3.91 -16.95 -8.20
C MET A 1 -2.93 -15.83 -7.89
N ILE A 2 -1.63 -16.07 -8.06
CA ILE A 2 -0.59 -15.05 -7.86
C ILE A 2 -0.45 -14.36 -9.21
N ILE A 3 -0.93 -13.14 -9.31
CA ILE A 3 -0.78 -12.30 -10.50
C ILE A 3 0.37 -11.35 -10.18
N GLY A 4 1.53 -11.62 -10.79
CA GLY A 4 2.73 -10.78 -10.66
C GLY A 4 3.84 -11.35 -11.53
N ASP A 5 4.20 -10.62 -12.58
CA ASP A 5 5.42 -10.86 -13.33
C ASP A 5 6.61 -10.66 -12.38
N GLU A 6 7.59 -11.56 -12.47
CA GLU A 6 8.77 -11.62 -11.60
C GLU A 6 8.52 -11.90 -10.10
N GLY A 7 8.01 -13.09 -9.76
CA GLY A 7 8.48 -13.90 -8.62
C GLY A 7 8.48 -13.33 -7.20
N ARG A 8 7.80 -12.21 -6.90
CA ARG A 8 8.01 -11.50 -5.62
C ARG A 8 6.76 -11.22 -4.78
N PHE A 9 5.57 -11.62 -5.20
CA PHE A 9 4.35 -11.34 -4.44
C PHE A 9 4.05 -12.46 -3.42
N GLN A 10 4.26 -12.20 -2.13
CA GLN A 10 4.00 -13.19 -1.06
C GLN A 10 2.57 -13.14 -0.49
N GLY A 11 1.70 -12.23 -0.94
CA GLY A 11 0.26 -12.40 -0.71
C GLY A 11 -0.61 -11.16 -0.92
N GLY A 12 -1.73 -11.35 -1.60
CA GLY A 12 -2.82 -10.35 -1.61
C GLY A 12 -3.42 -10.28 -0.21
N ARG A 13 -3.21 -9.16 0.48
CA ARG A 13 -3.76 -8.90 1.82
C ARG A 13 -5.18 -8.37 1.76
N SER A 14 -5.59 -7.83 0.61
CA SER A 14 -6.92 -7.27 0.40
C SER A 14 -7.34 -7.42 -1.05
N ILE A 15 -8.64 -7.55 -1.23
CA ILE A 15 -9.31 -7.36 -2.53
C ILE A 15 -10.46 -6.38 -2.34
N LEU A 16 -10.60 -5.46 -3.29
CA LEU A 16 -11.66 -4.46 -3.36
C LEU A 16 -12.30 -4.53 -4.74
N LYS A 17 -13.62 -4.65 -4.81
CA LYS A 17 -14.35 -4.42 -6.06
C LYS A 17 -14.51 -2.91 -6.28
N THR A 18 -14.14 -2.42 -7.45
CA THR A 18 -14.22 -0.99 -7.80
C THR A 18 -15.56 -0.66 -8.48
N LYS A 19 -15.95 0.62 -8.45
CA LYS A 19 -17.20 1.15 -9.01
C LYS A 19 -17.33 0.92 -10.52
N ASP A 20 -16.21 0.84 -11.22
CA ASP A 20 -16.14 0.50 -12.65
C ASP A 20 -16.28 -1.01 -12.94
N GLY A 21 -16.53 -1.84 -11.92
CA GLY A 21 -16.72 -3.28 -12.05
C GLY A 21 -15.44 -4.12 -12.07
N ASN A 22 -14.28 -3.48 -11.93
CA ASN A 22 -12.97 -4.15 -11.83
C ASN A 22 -12.65 -4.51 -10.37
N TYR A 23 -11.44 -5.04 -10.15
CA TYR A 23 -10.95 -5.37 -8.81
C TYR A 23 -9.56 -4.80 -8.58
N LEU A 24 -9.33 -4.33 -7.36
CA LEU A 24 -8.04 -3.88 -6.86
C LEU A 24 -7.55 -4.89 -5.82
N VAL A 25 -6.36 -5.43 -6.03
CA VAL A 25 -5.69 -6.34 -5.11
C VAL A 25 -4.49 -5.60 -4.53
N SER A 26 -4.41 -5.52 -3.21
CA SER A 26 -3.29 -4.89 -2.51
C SER A 26 -2.58 -5.87 -1.59
N GLY A 27 -1.28 -5.72 -1.48
CA GLY A 27 -0.43 -6.51 -0.61
C GLY A 27 0.95 -5.89 -0.52
N PHE A 28 1.92 -6.71 -0.16
CA PHE A 28 3.33 -6.35 -0.20
C PHE A 28 4.11 -7.45 -0.89
N SER A 29 5.21 -7.05 -1.51
CA SER A 29 6.17 -7.95 -2.11
C SER A 29 7.18 -8.40 -1.03
N SER A 30 7.82 -9.56 -1.22
CA SER A 30 8.92 -10.01 -0.37
C SER A 30 9.88 -10.88 -1.18
N PRO A 31 10.83 -10.29 -1.91
CA PRO A 31 11.95 -11.04 -2.44
C PRO A 31 12.85 -11.49 -1.29
N GLY A 32 12.93 -12.81 -1.04
CA GLY A 32 13.92 -13.37 -0.11
C GLY A 32 13.60 -13.28 1.38
N GLY A 33 12.34 -13.03 1.77
CA GLY A 33 11.89 -13.11 3.18
C GLY A 33 11.90 -11.81 3.97
N TYR A 34 12.30 -10.69 3.35
CA TYR A 34 12.13 -9.34 3.89
C TYR A 34 10.87 -8.70 3.31
N SER A 35 10.12 -7.92 4.07
CA SER A 35 8.96 -7.18 3.55
C SER A 35 9.45 -6.19 2.48
N SER A 36 8.56 -5.64 1.67
CA SER A 36 8.90 -4.67 0.63
C SER A 36 7.78 -3.66 0.51
N ASP A 37 8.01 -2.63 -0.30
CA ASP A 37 7.01 -1.67 -0.76
C ASP A 37 5.62 -2.29 -0.97
N PHE A 38 4.59 -1.48 -0.76
CA PHE A 38 3.24 -1.91 -1.10
C PHE A 38 3.15 -2.27 -2.59
N TYR A 39 2.39 -3.29 -2.91
CA TYR A 39 2.15 -3.67 -4.29
C TYR A 39 0.64 -3.75 -4.55
N VAL A 40 0.21 -3.08 -5.61
CA VAL A 40 -1.19 -2.92 -5.96
C VAL A 40 -1.39 -3.30 -7.41
N VAL A 41 -2.36 -4.17 -7.66
CA VAL A 41 -2.74 -4.63 -8.99
C VAL A 41 -4.20 -4.34 -9.21
N LYS A 42 -4.53 -3.73 -10.35
CA LYS A 42 -5.90 -3.66 -10.83
C LYS A 42 -6.11 -4.72 -11.90
N ILE A 43 -7.13 -5.55 -11.72
CA ILE A 43 -7.54 -6.58 -12.67
C ILE A 43 -8.97 -6.33 -13.12
N ASN A 44 -9.29 -6.74 -14.35
CA ASN A 44 -10.66 -6.68 -14.84
C ASN A 44 -11.50 -7.84 -14.28
N SER A 45 -12.78 -7.90 -14.68
CA SER A 45 -13.71 -8.95 -14.23
C SER A 45 -13.36 -10.37 -14.69
N THR A 46 -12.53 -10.53 -15.72
CA THR A 46 -12.03 -11.82 -16.21
C THR A 46 -10.70 -12.22 -15.56
N GLY A 47 -10.10 -11.34 -14.75
CA GLY A 47 -8.84 -11.58 -14.06
C GLY A 47 -7.59 -11.11 -14.83
N GLU A 48 -7.75 -10.41 -15.95
CA GLU A 48 -6.63 -9.84 -16.70
C GLU A 48 -6.11 -8.57 -16.03
N ILE A 49 -4.79 -8.38 -16.04
CA ILE A 49 -4.14 -7.19 -15.46
C ILE A 49 -4.49 -5.97 -16.32
N ILE A 50 -5.07 -4.96 -15.68
CA ILE A 50 -5.22 -3.61 -16.25
C ILE A 50 -3.94 -2.81 -15.98
N TRP A 51 -3.47 -2.82 -14.74
CA TRP A 51 -2.17 -2.25 -14.35
C TRP A 51 -1.65 -2.87 -13.05
N SER A 52 -0.34 -2.77 -12.83
CA SER A 52 0.29 -3.09 -11.55
C SER A 52 1.30 -2.02 -11.15
N LYS A 53 1.45 -1.79 -9.85
CA LYS A 53 2.29 -0.72 -9.29
C LYS A 53 2.97 -1.19 -8.01
N THR A 54 4.26 -0.92 -7.93
CA THR A 54 4.99 -0.86 -6.66
C THR A 54 4.82 0.55 -6.09
N CYS A 55 4.37 0.66 -4.85
CA CYS A 55 4.06 1.90 -4.15
C CYS A 55 5.00 2.03 -2.96
N SER A 56 6.16 2.65 -3.20
CA SER A 56 7.18 2.96 -2.20
C SER A 56 6.88 4.26 -1.45
N SER A 57 7.31 4.31 -0.20
CA SER A 57 7.33 5.56 0.58
C SER A 57 8.72 6.17 0.60
N GLU A 58 8.79 7.48 0.44
CA GLU A 58 10.05 8.21 0.55
C GLU A 58 10.50 8.32 2.01
N MET A 59 9.56 8.31 2.95
CA MET A 59 9.80 8.53 4.37
C MET A 59 9.95 7.23 5.18
N ALA A 60 9.50 6.09 4.67
CA ALA A 60 9.58 4.80 5.36
C ALA A 60 10.61 3.85 4.74
N ILE A 61 11.20 2.99 5.57
CA ILE A 61 12.12 1.94 5.14
C ILE A 61 11.31 0.91 4.32
N ALA A 62 11.67 0.77 3.04
CA ALA A 62 10.95 -0.05 2.08
C ALA A 62 10.76 -1.50 2.57
N GLU A 63 11.77 -2.04 3.26
CA GLU A 63 11.81 -3.43 3.70
C GLU A 63 10.96 -3.75 4.94
N THR A 64 10.24 -2.74 5.44
CA THR A 64 9.42 -2.83 6.66
C THR A 64 7.94 -2.60 6.40
N MET A 65 7.57 -2.32 5.15
CA MET A 65 6.20 -2.00 4.77
C MET A 65 5.28 -3.24 4.84
N VAL A 66 4.17 -3.12 5.57
CA VAL A 66 3.24 -4.22 5.87
C VAL A 66 1.78 -3.77 5.78
N ASP A 67 0.87 -4.75 5.68
CA ASP A 67 -0.57 -4.56 5.86
C ASP A 67 -1.29 -3.62 4.87
N ALA A 68 -0.89 -3.62 3.60
CA ALA A 68 -1.53 -2.83 2.55
C ALA A 68 -3.02 -3.19 2.34
N LYS A 69 -3.90 -2.25 2.69
CA LYS A 69 -5.35 -2.25 2.43
C LYS A 69 -5.69 -1.13 1.47
N ALA A 70 -6.60 -1.38 0.53
CA ALA A 70 -7.01 -0.38 -0.44
C ALA A 70 -8.51 -0.07 -0.34
N ILE A 71 -8.86 1.20 -0.52
CA ILE A 71 -10.23 1.68 -0.70
C ILE A 71 -10.31 2.56 -1.95
N GLU A 72 -11.49 2.63 -2.56
CA GLU A 72 -11.80 3.56 -3.65
C GLU A 72 -12.56 4.76 -3.09
N THR A 73 -12.16 5.96 -3.49
CA THR A 73 -12.77 7.22 -3.08
C THR A 73 -13.88 7.65 -4.04
N ASP A 74 -14.68 8.64 -3.66
CA ASP A 74 -15.81 9.11 -4.48
C ASP A 74 -15.40 9.75 -5.81
N ASP A 75 -14.18 10.26 -5.87
CA ASP A 75 -13.57 10.81 -7.09
C ASP A 75 -12.86 9.75 -7.96
N GLY A 76 -13.13 8.45 -7.75
CA GLY A 76 -12.62 7.34 -8.56
C GLY A 76 -11.12 7.06 -8.39
N LYS A 77 -10.54 7.54 -7.30
CA LYS A 77 -9.12 7.37 -6.93
C LYS A 77 -8.99 6.30 -5.85
N TYR A 78 -7.76 5.97 -5.49
CA TYR A 78 -7.49 4.91 -4.52
C TYR A 78 -6.71 5.44 -3.32
N ILE A 79 -7.06 4.99 -2.12
CA ILE A 79 -6.22 5.17 -0.94
C ILE A 79 -5.70 3.80 -0.54
N ILE A 80 -4.38 3.70 -0.41
CA ILE A 80 -3.67 2.54 0.14
C ILE A 80 -3.23 2.90 1.56
N PHE A 81 -3.57 2.08 2.53
CA PHE A 81 -3.19 2.24 3.92
C PHE A 81 -2.41 1.03 4.39
N GLY A 82 -1.33 1.26 5.12
CA GLY A 82 -0.53 0.20 5.74
C GLY A 82 0.40 0.79 6.80
N GLY A 83 1.41 0.03 7.19
CA GLY A 83 2.42 0.49 8.13
C GLY A 83 3.83 0.22 7.65
N GLY A 84 4.80 0.82 8.32
CA GLY A 84 6.21 0.64 8.06
C GLY A 84 7.04 1.22 9.21
N THR A 85 8.33 1.36 8.98
CA THR A 85 9.27 1.97 9.92
C THR A 85 9.79 3.28 9.33
N SER A 86 9.76 4.36 10.10
CA SER A 86 10.28 5.66 9.70
C SER A 86 11.80 5.60 9.42
N LYS A 87 12.26 6.29 8.37
CA LYS A 87 13.69 6.47 8.09
C LYS A 87 14.37 7.45 9.04
N GLU A 88 13.61 8.33 9.70
CA GLU A 88 14.16 9.41 10.53
C GLU A 88 14.51 8.91 11.94
N ASN A 89 13.56 8.25 12.60
CA ASN A 89 13.65 7.86 14.01
C ASN A 89 13.51 6.35 14.26
N PHE A 90 13.29 5.55 13.21
CA PHE A 90 13.07 4.10 13.29
C PHE A 90 11.84 3.67 14.10
N ASP A 91 10.91 4.58 14.37
CA ASP A 91 9.63 4.23 14.99
C ASP A 91 8.67 3.60 13.98
N TYR A 92 7.72 2.81 14.48
CA TYR A 92 6.64 2.28 13.67
C TYR A 92 5.64 3.38 13.33
N VAL A 93 5.27 3.45 12.05
CA VAL A 93 4.42 4.49 11.49
C VAL A 93 3.33 3.92 10.60
N LEU A 94 2.20 4.61 10.53
CA LEU A 94 1.17 4.33 9.54
C LEU A 94 1.42 5.16 8.29
N ILE A 95 1.14 4.59 7.13
CA ILE A 95 1.35 5.22 5.83
C ILE A 95 0.04 5.18 5.05
N ALA A 96 -0.38 6.34 4.56
CA ALA A 96 -1.49 6.49 3.63
C ALA A 96 -0.98 7.04 2.30
N MET A 97 -1.21 6.32 1.19
CA MET A 97 -0.92 6.79 -0.16
C MET A 97 -2.21 6.98 -0.94
N LYS A 98 -2.35 8.11 -1.65
CA LYS A 98 -3.41 8.28 -2.64
C LYS A 98 -2.87 8.07 -4.04
N LEU A 99 -3.56 7.27 -4.83
CA LEU A 99 -3.25 6.98 -6.23
C LEU A 99 -4.36 7.52 -7.15
N ASP A 100 -4.02 7.92 -8.37
CA ASP A 100 -5.00 8.17 -9.43
C ASP A 100 -5.62 6.86 -9.96
N SER A 101 -6.56 6.97 -10.90
CA SER A 101 -7.25 5.82 -11.50
C SER A 101 -6.34 4.87 -12.28
N ASN A 102 -5.15 5.35 -12.67
CA ASN A 102 -4.11 4.61 -13.39
C ASN A 102 -3.03 4.07 -12.43
N GLY A 103 -3.21 4.24 -11.12
CA GLY A 103 -2.29 3.78 -10.08
C GLY A 103 -1.08 4.68 -9.86
N ASN A 104 -1.05 5.90 -10.38
CA ASN A 104 0.08 6.82 -10.13
C ASN A 104 -0.10 7.52 -8.78
N LYS A 105 0.98 7.59 -7.98
CA LYS A 105 0.98 8.24 -6.66
C LYS A 105 0.70 9.74 -6.82
N LEU A 106 -0.32 10.22 -6.12
CA LEU A 106 -0.68 11.64 -6.02
C LEU A 106 -0.12 12.27 -4.76
N PHE A 107 -0.20 11.55 -3.63
CA PHE A 107 0.44 11.95 -2.38
C PHE A 107 0.70 10.72 -1.49
N GLU A 108 1.59 10.90 -0.52
CA GLU A 108 1.69 10.05 0.65
C GLU A 108 1.56 10.89 1.93
N ARG A 109 1.17 10.24 3.02
CA ARG A 109 1.17 10.78 4.37
C ARG A 109 1.66 9.73 5.32
N MET A 110 2.38 10.16 6.35
CA MET A 110 2.82 9.30 7.43
C MET A 110 2.29 9.80 8.76
N TYR A 111 1.94 8.85 9.62
CA TYR A 111 1.43 9.11 10.96
C TYR A 111 2.30 8.37 11.96
N GLU A 112 3.01 9.12 12.79
CA GLU A 112 3.81 8.57 13.89
C GLU A 112 2.88 8.10 15.00
N LEU A 113 3.12 6.88 15.50
CA LEU A 113 2.41 6.33 16.64
C LEU A 113 3.30 6.43 17.88
N ASN A 114 2.79 7.05 18.95
CA ASN A 114 3.46 6.95 20.24
C ASN A 114 3.01 5.68 20.95
N LEU A 115 3.83 4.64 20.82
CA LEU A 115 3.63 3.34 21.46
C LEU A 115 4.06 3.31 22.93
N SER A 116 4.70 4.38 23.44
CA SER A 116 5.12 4.50 24.84
C SER A 116 4.04 5.07 25.77
N GLY A 117 2.89 5.49 25.23
CA GLY A 117 1.70 5.97 25.94
C GLY A 117 0.41 5.34 25.39
N PRO A 118 -0.79 5.91 25.62
CA PRO A 118 -2.04 5.36 25.12
C PRO A 118 -2.16 5.51 23.58
N GLY A 119 -1.38 4.74 22.82
CA GLY A 119 -1.53 4.41 21.39
C GLY A 119 -1.99 5.52 20.44
N ALA A 120 -1.61 6.78 20.69
CA ALA A 120 -2.12 7.93 19.95
C ALA A 120 -1.22 8.25 18.76
N ILE A 121 -1.84 8.72 17.67
CA ILE A 121 -1.11 9.40 16.59
C ILE A 121 -0.54 10.68 17.16
N THR A 122 0.78 10.85 17.10
CA THR A 122 1.46 12.01 17.68
C THR A 122 1.87 13.06 16.66
N LYS A 123 2.02 12.68 15.39
CA LYS A 123 2.45 13.60 14.34
C LYS A 123 2.04 13.09 12.96
N ALA A 124 1.71 14.01 12.07
CA ALA A 124 1.46 13.74 10.66
C ALA A 124 2.52 14.45 9.81
N HIS A 125 3.01 13.76 8.78
CA HIS A 125 3.99 14.26 7.82
C HIS A 125 3.42 14.14 6.41
N ASP A 126 3.62 15.20 5.61
CA ASP A 126 3.29 15.28 4.19
C ASP A 126 4.55 15.10 3.33
#